data_AF-A0A1C3KZB3-F1
#
_entry.id   AF-A0A1C3KZB3-F1
#
_cell.length_a   1.000
_cell.length_b   1.000
_cell.length_c   1.000
_cell.angle_alpha   90.00
_cell.angle_beta   90.00
_cell.angle_gamma   90.00
#
_symmetry.space_group_name_H-M   'P 1'
#
loop_
_entity.id
_entity.type
_entity.pdbx_description
1 polymer ?
#
loop_
_entity_poly.entity_id
_entity_poly.type
_entity_poly.pdbx_seq_one_letter_code
_entity_poly.pdbx_strand_id
1 'polypeptide(L)'
;MFQKHISHFEPPNSNWNIVEDSLIYRHVKEKEEKIYKKIFSFDLDNTLILSRTFFKPAQNEHDYIFYSDIIDFLKKKRSENYKIIIFSNQKGVSTGKISLRNVINRVDDVIDKIGIPLECYLALKNDKYRKPRTGMFNFAKQNNKCEIEEIIYVGDNANRIYDDNFKVKFINHLRYIYNKNNVNVNINEIAKRLQKDYTDTDLKFALNINATFYTPEELFLNIKNNLTVDFSFKPMNLYKNMEIKNEGEKENEQNLFHHLVRQNMEDMYSTYNESTISINNKEHKNPQTLLQNKEQKLIILIGAPGCGKTFLCENYFLGYTNINLDELKKRNKCINMLKNGIIQGKNVVIDGANIYAKNRLTYINEAKKINSNLKVNAIFFKYSKDLIFHLNTFKLITDKSKKMIDIPTVGIHSFYKYVEEPTANENFEKVIILNDENFVPTNFKNEEEKKLFFSYLY
;
A
#
# COMPACT_ATOMS: atom_id res chain seq x y z
N MET A 1 -3.75 -16.67 -6.05
CA MET A 1 -4.43 -16.47 -7.35
C MET A 1 -3.33 -16.36 -8.39
N PHE A 2 -3.25 -17.28 -9.35
CA PHE A 2 -2.21 -17.25 -10.39
C PHE A 2 -2.37 -15.98 -11.23
N GLN A 3 -1.38 -15.07 -11.18
CA GLN A 3 -1.33 -13.93 -12.10
C GLN A 3 -1.04 -14.47 -13.50
N LYS A 4 -1.88 -14.13 -14.49
CA LYS A 4 -1.59 -14.50 -15.88
C LYS A 4 -0.39 -13.68 -16.37
N HIS A 5 0.57 -14.35 -17.00
CA HIS A 5 1.59 -13.68 -17.80
C HIS A 5 0.92 -13.10 -19.06
N ILE A 6 1.00 -11.79 -19.22
CA ILE A 6 0.48 -11.02 -20.36
C ILE A 6 1.60 -10.88 -21.43
N SER A 7 2.83 -11.31 -21.13
CA SER A 7 4.01 -11.21 -22.01
C SER A 7 3.89 -11.97 -23.33
N HIS A 8 2.93 -12.89 -23.43
CA HIS A 8 2.61 -13.63 -24.66
C HIS A 8 1.46 -13.00 -25.45
N PHE A 9 0.88 -11.89 -24.98
CA PHE A 9 -0.16 -11.17 -25.68
C PHE A 9 0.46 -10.24 -26.71
N GLU A 10 0.21 -10.53 -27.99
CA GLU A 10 0.50 -9.59 -29.07
C GLU A 10 -0.62 -8.53 -29.13
N PRO A 11 -0.29 -7.23 -29.04
CA PRO A 11 -1.27 -6.18 -29.21
C PRO A 11 -1.99 -6.31 -30.55
N PRO A 12 -3.29 -5.99 -30.62
CA PRO A 12 -4.09 -6.19 -31.83
C PRO A 12 -3.67 -5.27 -32.98
N ASN A 13 -2.87 -4.23 -32.72
CA ASN A 13 -2.31 -3.34 -33.72
C ASN A 13 -0.99 -2.72 -33.22
N SER A 14 -0.25 -2.08 -34.13
CA SER A 14 1.08 -1.50 -33.89
C SER A 14 1.09 -0.22 -33.05
N ASN A 15 -0.08 0.33 -32.68
CA ASN A 15 -0.14 1.54 -31.85
C ASN A 15 0.10 1.24 -30.36
N TRP A 16 -0.10 -0.02 -29.96
CA TRP A 16 -0.03 -0.45 -28.57
C TRP A 16 1.27 -1.17 -28.27
N ASN A 17 1.82 -0.87 -27.10
CA ASN A 17 3.08 -1.43 -26.63
C ASN A 17 2.90 -1.91 -25.18
N ILE A 18 3.62 -2.97 -24.81
CA ILE A 18 3.61 -3.52 -23.45
C ILE A 18 4.99 -3.40 -22.81
N VAL A 19 5.03 -3.01 -21.54
CA VAL A 19 6.26 -2.85 -20.75
C VAL A 19 6.12 -3.63 -19.45
N GLU A 20 7.15 -4.42 -19.13
CA GLU A 20 7.27 -5.18 -17.88
C GLU A 20 6.04 -6.06 -17.55
N ASP A 21 5.31 -6.51 -18.59
CA ASP A 21 4.10 -7.32 -18.41
C ASP A 21 3.03 -6.63 -17.53
N SER A 22 3.05 -5.29 -17.46
CA SER A 22 2.28 -4.55 -16.46
C SER A 22 1.75 -3.20 -16.92
N LEU A 23 2.46 -2.51 -17.80
CA LEU A 23 1.98 -1.29 -18.43
C LEU A 23 1.66 -1.60 -19.89
N ILE A 24 0.43 -1.32 -20.31
CA ILE A 24 0.12 -1.20 -21.74
C ILE A 24 -0.06 0.28 -22.07
N TYR A 25 0.54 0.73 -23.16
CA TYR A 25 0.45 2.13 -23.55
C TYR A 25 0.33 2.32 -25.06
N ARG A 26 -0.31 3.42 -25.43
CA ARG A 26 -0.46 3.90 -26.80
C ARG A 26 0.26 5.23 -26.91
N HIS A 27 1.29 5.27 -27.75
CA HIS A 27 2.02 6.49 -28.09
C HIS A 27 1.58 6.98 -29.46
N VAL A 28 1.27 8.27 -29.60
CA VAL A 28 0.84 8.83 -30.88
C VAL A 28 2.02 9.52 -31.55
N LYS A 29 2.42 9.02 -32.72
CA LYS A 29 3.40 9.68 -33.58
C LYS A 29 2.66 10.69 -34.46
N GLU A 30 2.80 11.97 -34.14
CA GLU A 30 2.24 13.05 -34.96
C GLU A 30 3.08 13.27 -36.22
N LYS A 31 2.42 13.72 -37.31
CA LYS A 31 3.11 14.02 -38.59
C LYS A 31 4.09 15.18 -38.46
N GLU A 32 3.82 16.09 -37.53
CA GLU A 32 4.68 17.23 -37.19
C GLU A 32 5.21 17.04 -35.78
N GLU A 33 6.48 17.41 -35.56
CA GLU A 33 7.08 17.40 -34.23
C GLU A 33 6.50 18.54 -33.38
N LYS A 34 5.37 18.30 -32.72
CA LYS A 34 4.82 19.22 -31.74
C LYS A 34 5.43 18.98 -30.36
N ILE A 35 5.87 20.08 -29.74
CA ILE A 35 6.40 20.11 -28.38
C ILE A 35 5.27 20.49 -27.44
N TYR A 36 4.98 19.61 -26.47
CA TYR A 36 3.93 19.83 -25.49
C TYR A 36 4.49 20.09 -24.11
N LYS A 37 4.41 21.36 -23.68
CA LYS A 37 4.75 21.77 -22.31
C LYS A 37 3.58 21.66 -21.33
N LYS A 38 2.36 21.50 -21.84
CA LYS A 38 1.13 21.39 -21.06
C LYS A 38 0.46 20.05 -21.29
N ILE A 39 0.05 19.39 -20.21
CA ILE A 39 -0.66 18.11 -20.24
C ILE A 39 -2.05 18.28 -19.65
N PHE A 40 -3.07 17.87 -20.39
CA PHE A 40 -4.43 17.72 -19.87
C PHE A 40 -4.74 16.23 -19.81
N SER A 41 -4.85 15.71 -18.60
CA SER A 41 -4.88 14.28 -18.36
C SER A 41 -6.13 13.84 -17.62
N PHE A 42 -6.53 12.59 -17.85
CA PHE A 42 -7.81 12.06 -17.39
C PHE A 42 -7.65 10.62 -16.89
N ASP A 43 -8.45 10.22 -15.91
CA ASP A 43 -8.88 8.84 -15.81
C ASP A 43 -9.84 8.47 -16.96
N LEU A 44 -10.09 7.17 -17.16
CA LEU A 44 -11.00 6.69 -18.19
C LEU A 44 -12.40 6.42 -17.65
N ASP A 45 -12.52 5.40 -16.81
CA ASP A 45 -13.80 4.85 -16.34
C ASP A 45 -14.43 5.82 -15.32
N ASN A 46 -15.72 6.10 -15.45
CA ASN A 46 -16.46 7.13 -14.69
C ASN A 46 -15.95 8.58 -14.83
N THR A 47 -14.99 8.84 -15.73
CA THR A 47 -14.44 10.18 -15.98
C THR A 47 -14.70 10.63 -17.41
N LEU A 48 -14.16 9.92 -18.40
CA LEU A 48 -14.44 10.16 -19.82
C LEU A 48 -15.60 9.31 -20.32
N ILE A 49 -15.76 8.12 -19.76
CA ILE A 49 -16.81 7.16 -20.13
C ILE A 49 -17.56 6.66 -18.90
N LEU A 50 -18.82 6.26 -19.09
CA LEU A 50 -19.60 5.49 -18.15
C LEU A 50 -19.90 4.12 -18.76
N SER A 51 -19.83 3.05 -17.97
CA SER A 51 -20.29 1.75 -18.46
C SER A 51 -21.81 1.75 -18.65
N ARG A 52 -22.34 0.94 -19.57
CA ARG A 52 -23.80 0.91 -19.79
C ARG A 52 -24.58 0.36 -18.59
N THR A 53 -23.90 -0.31 -17.65
CA THR A 53 -24.50 -0.84 -16.41
C THR A 53 -24.24 0.02 -15.17
N PHE A 54 -23.38 1.03 -15.26
CA PHE A 54 -22.84 1.87 -14.18
C PHE A 54 -22.05 1.13 -13.09
N PHE A 55 -22.57 0.03 -12.56
CA PHE A 55 -21.98 -0.68 -11.41
C PHE A 55 -20.79 -1.58 -11.74
N LYS A 56 -20.71 -2.05 -12.99
CA LYS A 56 -19.59 -2.89 -13.45
C LYS A 56 -18.73 -2.08 -14.40
N PRO A 57 -17.40 -2.31 -14.43
CA PRO A 57 -16.56 -1.74 -15.47
C PRO A 57 -17.08 -2.11 -16.85
N ALA A 58 -16.85 -1.26 -17.85
CA ALA A 58 -17.17 -1.58 -19.24
C ALA A 58 -16.44 -2.87 -19.65
N GLN A 59 -17.12 -3.75 -20.39
CA GLN A 59 -16.59 -5.05 -20.75
C GLN A 59 -15.93 -5.11 -22.14
N ASN A 60 -16.33 -4.21 -23.06
CA ASN A 60 -15.86 -4.13 -24.45
C ASN A 60 -16.22 -2.77 -25.08
N GLU A 61 -15.91 -2.60 -26.37
CA GLU A 61 -16.17 -1.42 -27.22
C GLU A 61 -17.64 -1.03 -27.37
N HIS A 62 -18.58 -1.93 -27.06
CA HIS A 62 -20.02 -1.65 -27.12
C HIS A 62 -20.63 -1.39 -25.73
N ASP A 63 -19.85 -1.47 -24.66
CA ASP A 63 -20.33 -1.40 -23.27
C ASP A 63 -19.96 -0.09 -22.55
N TYR A 64 -20.01 1.02 -23.27
CA TYR A 64 -19.85 2.34 -22.67
C TYR A 64 -20.71 3.41 -23.36
N ILE A 65 -20.84 4.55 -22.69
CA ILE A 65 -21.30 5.83 -23.22
C ILE A 65 -20.30 6.91 -22.78
N PHE A 66 -20.22 8.02 -23.50
CA PHE A 66 -19.44 9.16 -23.01
C PHE A 66 -20.08 9.75 -21.75
N TYR A 67 -19.23 10.17 -20.82
CA TYR A 67 -19.67 10.74 -19.54
C TYR A 67 -20.52 11.99 -19.76
N SER A 68 -20.11 12.86 -20.68
CA SER A 68 -20.85 14.06 -21.08
C SER A 68 -20.50 14.41 -22.54
N ASP A 69 -20.83 15.62 -23.00
CA ASP A 69 -20.41 16.13 -24.30
C ASP A 69 -18.91 16.53 -24.29
N ILE A 70 -18.04 15.54 -24.05
CA ILE A 70 -16.60 15.75 -23.82
C ILE A 70 -15.78 16.06 -25.08
N ILE A 71 -16.28 15.69 -26.27
CA ILE A 71 -15.49 15.70 -27.52
C ILE A 71 -15.05 17.12 -27.87
N ASP A 72 -15.96 18.09 -27.81
CA ASP A 72 -15.65 19.49 -28.13
C ASP A 72 -14.71 20.11 -27.10
N PHE A 73 -14.87 19.73 -25.82
CA PHE A 73 -13.94 20.14 -24.77
C PHE A 73 -12.51 19.64 -25.07
N LEU A 74 -12.33 18.37 -25.40
CA LEU A 74 -11.02 17.80 -25.70
C LEU A 74 -10.40 18.40 -26.96
N LYS A 75 -11.20 18.62 -28.02
CA LYS A 75 -10.76 19.34 -29.23
C LYS A 75 -10.32 20.77 -28.94
N LYS A 76 -11.03 21.48 -28.06
CA LYS A 76 -10.65 22.82 -27.60
C LYS A 76 -9.35 22.80 -26.81
N LYS A 77 -9.19 21.89 -25.84
CA LYS A 77 -7.92 21.77 -25.10
C LYS A 77 -6.76 21.43 -26.01
N ARG A 78 -7.00 20.66 -27.07
CA ARG A 78 -6.00 20.40 -28.09
C ARG A 78 -5.59 21.65 -28.87
N SER A 79 -6.53 22.53 -29.24
CA SER A 79 -6.20 23.79 -29.91
C SER A 79 -5.50 24.78 -29.00
N GLU A 80 -5.69 24.67 -27.68
CA GLU A 80 -4.95 25.38 -26.62
C GLU A 80 -3.54 24.79 -26.36
N ASN A 81 -3.05 23.91 -27.24
CA ASN A 81 -1.73 23.26 -27.18
C ASN A 81 -1.50 22.34 -25.96
N TYR A 82 -2.57 21.72 -25.44
CA TYR A 82 -2.42 20.62 -24.48
C TYR A 82 -2.17 19.29 -25.19
N LYS A 83 -1.27 18.49 -24.61
CA LYS A 83 -1.22 17.05 -24.87
C LYS A 83 -2.32 16.36 -24.06
N ILE A 84 -3.14 15.56 -24.73
CA ILE A 84 -4.23 14.83 -24.09
C ILE A 84 -3.74 13.43 -23.74
N ILE A 85 -3.83 13.05 -22.45
CA ILE A 85 -3.35 11.76 -21.95
C ILE A 85 -4.40 11.08 -21.06
N ILE A 86 -4.58 9.78 -21.21
CA ILE A 86 -5.35 8.95 -20.27
C ILE A 86 -4.40 8.14 -19.37
N PHE A 87 -4.63 8.19 -18.06
CA PHE A 87 -4.00 7.34 -17.05
C PHE A 87 -5.05 6.49 -16.35
N SER A 88 -5.08 5.18 -16.59
CA SER A 88 -6.15 4.32 -16.05
C SER A 88 -5.65 3.04 -15.39
N ASN A 89 -6.33 2.63 -14.31
CA ASN A 89 -6.04 1.42 -13.55
C ASN A 89 -6.88 0.24 -14.08
N GLN A 90 -6.26 -0.74 -14.75
CA GLN A 90 -6.93 -1.86 -15.43
C GLN A 90 -6.57 -3.25 -14.86
N LYS A 91 -6.50 -3.37 -13.52
CA LYS A 91 -6.21 -4.62 -12.78
C LYS A 91 -7.16 -5.80 -13.08
N GLY A 92 -8.32 -5.52 -13.69
CA GLY A 92 -9.23 -6.56 -14.20
C GLY A 92 -8.55 -7.51 -15.19
N VAL A 93 -7.55 -7.02 -15.93
CA VAL A 93 -6.79 -7.82 -16.90
C VAL A 93 -5.92 -8.87 -16.22
N SER A 94 -5.03 -8.47 -15.30
CA SER A 94 -4.11 -9.42 -14.65
C SER A 94 -4.83 -10.44 -13.76
N THR A 95 -6.05 -10.12 -13.31
CA THR A 95 -6.92 -11.01 -12.53
C THR A 95 -7.81 -11.91 -13.40
N GLY A 96 -7.76 -11.74 -14.73
CA GLY A 96 -8.54 -12.52 -15.69
C GLY A 96 -10.03 -12.18 -15.74
N LYS A 97 -10.46 -11.10 -15.08
CA LYS A 97 -11.86 -10.64 -15.07
C LYS A 97 -12.26 -9.93 -16.35
N ILE A 98 -11.29 -9.31 -17.03
CA ILE A 98 -11.50 -8.56 -18.29
C ILE A 98 -10.39 -8.97 -19.27
N SER A 99 -10.72 -9.16 -20.54
CA SER A 99 -9.74 -9.43 -21.59
C SER A 99 -8.93 -8.17 -21.94
N LEU A 100 -7.61 -8.29 -22.08
CA LEU A 100 -6.78 -7.18 -22.55
C LEU A 100 -7.22 -6.67 -23.92
N ARG A 101 -7.59 -7.58 -24.83
CA ARG A 101 -8.11 -7.22 -26.16
C ARG A 101 -9.36 -6.35 -26.08
N ASN A 102 -10.28 -6.66 -25.17
CA ASN A 102 -11.50 -5.86 -25.01
C ASN A 102 -11.20 -4.48 -24.45
N VAL A 103 -10.22 -4.35 -23.55
CA VAL A 103 -9.78 -3.05 -23.06
C VAL A 103 -9.19 -2.23 -24.20
N ILE A 104 -8.32 -2.83 -25.03
CA ILE A 104 -7.71 -2.16 -26.18
C ILE A 104 -8.78 -1.72 -27.19
N ASN A 105 -9.65 -2.64 -27.63
CA ASN A 105 -10.72 -2.33 -28.58
C ASN A 105 -11.61 -1.19 -28.06
N ARG A 106 -11.97 -1.21 -26.77
CA ARG A 106 -12.75 -0.14 -26.16
C ARG A 106 -12.01 1.20 -26.21
N VAL A 107 -10.74 1.23 -25.84
CA VAL A 107 -9.97 2.48 -25.82
C VAL A 107 -9.72 3.00 -27.23
N ASP A 108 -9.46 2.12 -28.21
CA ASP A 108 -9.34 2.51 -29.61
C ASP A 108 -10.66 3.10 -30.13
N ASP A 109 -11.81 2.46 -29.88
CA ASP A 109 -13.12 3.01 -30.27
C ASP A 109 -13.44 4.35 -29.60
N VAL A 110 -13.06 4.53 -28.32
CA VAL A 110 -13.16 5.83 -27.62
C VAL A 110 -12.32 6.90 -28.32
N ILE A 111 -11.05 6.61 -28.63
CA ILE A 111 -10.14 7.55 -29.28
C ILE A 111 -10.64 7.92 -30.68
N ASP A 112 -11.08 6.93 -31.45
CA ASP A 112 -11.57 7.12 -32.81
C ASP A 112 -12.82 8.03 -32.83
N LYS A 113 -13.74 7.86 -31.86
CA LYS A 113 -14.91 8.73 -31.71
C LYS A 113 -14.57 10.15 -31.24
N ILE A 114 -13.56 10.32 -30.39
CA ILE A 114 -13.08 11.67 -30.00
C ILE A 114 -12.45 12.37 -31.22
N GLY A 115 -11.71 11.61 -32.04
CA GLY A 115 -11.16 12.09 -33.30
C GLY A 115 -9.96 13.04 -33.17
N ILE A 116 -9.19 12.93 -32.09
CA ILE A 116 -7.92 13.67 -31.90
C ILE A 116 -6.79 12.72 -31.47
N PRO A 117 -5.51 13.09 -31.73
CA PRO A 117 -4.36 12.41 -31.14
C PRO A 117 -4.44 12.36 -29.61
N LEU A 118 -4.42 11.15 -29.05
CA LEU A 118 -4.51 10.91 -27.62
C LEU A 118 -3.59 9.76 -27.21
N GLU A 119 -2.79 9.96 -26.16
CA GLU A 119 -1.98 8.89 -25.56
C GLU A 119 -2.69 8.23 -24.39
N CYS A 120 -2.48 6.94 -24.23
CA CYS A 120 -3.05 6.17 -23.13
C CYS A 120 -1.96 5.38 -22.41
N TYR A 121 -2.03 5.35 -21.09
CA TYR A 121 -1.19 4.53 -20.23
C TYR A 121 -2.11 3.77 -19.27
N LEU A 122 -2.12 2.44 -19.33
CA LEU A 122 -3.04 1.59 -18.59
C LEU A 122 -2.25 0.61 -17.71
N ALA A 123 -2.39 0.74 -16.39
CA ALA A 123 -1.73 -0.11 -15.41
C ALA A 123 -2.51 -1.43 -15.19
N LEU A 124 -1.90 -2.55 -15.57
CA LEU A 124 -2.54 -3.87 -15.58
C LEU A 124 -2.37 -4.63 -14.25
N LYS A 125 -1.39 -4.28 -13.40
CA LYS A 125 -1.10 -4.96 -12.13
C LYS A 125 -1.14 -4.01 -10.93
N ASN A 126 -0.89 -4.55 -9.75
CA ASN A 126 -0.70 -3.77 -8.52
C ASN A 126 0.79 -3.51 -8.28
N ASP A 127 1.38 -2.59 -9.04
CA ASP A 127 2.81 -2.29 -9.00
C ASP A 127 3.07 -0.78 -9.14
N LYS A 128 4.30 -0.38 -9.51
CA LYS A 128 4.70 1.03 -9.68
C LYS A 128 3.83 1.83 -10.65
N TYR A 129 3.18 1.19 -11.63
CA TYR A 129 2.36 1.88 -12.63
C TYR A 129 0.95 2.19 -12.11
N ARG A 130 0.44 1.45 -11.12
CA ARG A 130 -0.92 1.62 -10.62
C ARG A 130 -1.07 2.91 -9.80
N LYS A 131 -2.02 3.77 -10.18
CA LYS A 131 -2.42 4.95 -9.38
C LYS A 131 -2.80 4.51 -7.95
N PRO A 132 -2.42 5.24 -6.89
CA PRO A 132 -1.91 6.62 -6.92
C PRO A 132 -0.41 6.78 -7.23
N ARG A 133 0.32 5.69 -7.49
CA ARG A 133 1.75 5.75 -7.80
C ARG A 133 2.00 6.42 -9.15
N THR A 134 3.20 6.98 -9.30
CA THR A 134 3.53 7.85 -10.43
C THR A 134 4.11 7.12 -11.64
N GLY A 135 4.21 5.78 -11.64
CA GLY A 135 4.93 5.05 -12.68
C GLY A 135 4.42 5.31 -14.10
N MET A 136 3.09 5.40 -14.30
CA MET A 136 2.53 5.75 -15.61
C MET A 136 2.92 7.18 -16.04
N PHE A 137 2.84 8.14 -15.12
CA PHE A 137 3.21 9.52 -15.39
C PHE A 137 4.72 9.67 -15.67
N ASN A 138 5.57 9.03 -14.87
CA ASN A 138 7.01 9.05 -15.07
C ASN A 138 7.40 8.47 -16.44
N PHE A 139 6.75 7.38 -16.86
CA PHE A 139 6.95 6.80 -18.18
C PHE A 139 6.45 7.72 -19.31
N ALA A 140 5.28 8.33 -19.15
CA ALA A 140 4.77 9.33 -20.10
C ALA A 140 5.69 10.56 -20.21
N LYS A 141 6.26 11.02 -19.09
CA LYS A 141 7.22 12.13 -19.04
C LYS A 141 8.51 11.80 -19.78
N GLN A 142 9.03 10.57 -19.66
CA GLN A 142 10.20 10.12 -20.41
C GLN A 142 9.96 10.10 -21.92
N ASN A 143 8.73 9.84 -22.35
CA ASN A 143 8.34 9.91 -23.76
C ASN A 143 8.05 11.35 -24.23
N ASN A 144 8.01 12.33 -23.33
CA ASN A 144 7.80 13.73 -23.68
C ASN A 144 9.15 14.41 -23.98
N LYS A 145 9.24 15.10 -25.11
CA LYS A 145 10.50 15.71 -25.59
C LYS A 145 10.93 16.97 -24.82
N CYS A 146 10.09 17.48 -23.93
CA CYS A 146 10.38 18.69 -23.16
C CYS A 146 9.88 18.57 -21.72
N GLU A 147 10.34 19.51 -20.90
CA GLU A 147 9.82 19.69 -19.55
C GLU A 147 8.33 20.06 -19.58
N ILE A 148 7.61 19.58 -18.57
CA ILE A 148 6.18 19.83 -18.38
C ILE A 148 6.05 21.03 -17.44
N GLU A 149 5.51 22.13 -17.94
CA GLU A 149 5.26 23.36 -17.20
C GLU A 149 3.91 23.33 -16.46
N GLU A 150 2.93 22.62 -17.03
CA GLU A 150 1.58 22.54 -16.48
C GLU A 150 1.01 21.14 -16.68
N ILE A 151 0.42 20.58 -15.63
CA ILE A 151 -0.34 19.34 -15.72
C ILE A 151 -1.66 19.46 -14.96
N ILE A 152 -2.75 19.16 -15.67
CA ILE A 152 -4.10 19.06 -15.13
C ILE A 152 -4.50 17.59 -15.16
N TYR A 153 -5.06 17.08 -14.07
CA TYR A 153 -5.58 15.71 -13.99
C TYR A 153 -7.04 15.72 -13.55
N VAL A 154 -7.87 14.94 -14.26
CA VAL A 154 -9.29 14.78 -13.95
C VAL A 154 -9.59 13.33 -13.61
N GLY A 155 -10.29 13.10 -12.52
CA GLY A 155 -10.69 11.74 -12.12
C GLY A 155 -11.86 11.73 -11.15
N ASP A 156 -12.52 10.58 -11.04
CA ASP A 156 -13.71 10.41 -10.19
C ASP A 156 -13.35 10.01 -8.75
N ASN A 157 -12.23 9.32 -8.50
CA ASN A 157 -11.88 8.88 -7.15
C ASN A 157 -11.19 9.98 -6.35
N ALA A 158 -11.98 10.82 -5.69
CA ALA A 158 -11.52 12.06 -5.08
C ALA A 158 -11.90 12.23 -3.60
N ASN A 159 -12.24 11.14 -2.90
CA ASN A 159 -12.68 11.16 -1.50
C ASN A 159 -13.92 12.04 -1.23
N ARG A 160 -14.81 12.20 -2.22
CA ARG A 160 -15.98 13.06 -2.10
C ARG A 160 -17.01 12.49 -1.13
N ILE A 161 -17.60 13.38 -0.34
CA ILE A 161 -18.85 13.14 0.38
C ILE A 161 -19.96 13.81 -0.41
N TYR A 162 -20.97 13.05 -0.79
CA TYR A 162 -22.05 13.56 -1.62
C TYR A 162 -23.15 14.16 -0.75
N ASP A 163 -23.26 15.49 -0.76
CA ASP A 163 -24.43 16.18 -0.22
C ASP A 163 -25.66 16.00 -1.14
N ASP A 164 -26.83 16.38 -0.63
CA ASP A 164 -28.09 16.16 -1.35
C ASP A 164 -28.18 16.98 -2.64
N ASN A 165 -27.58 18.17 -2.68
CA ASN A 165 -27.56 19.03 -3.87
C ASN A 165 -26.71 18.39 -4.99
N PHE A 166 -25.52 17.89 -4.64
CA PHE A 166 -24.68 17.12 -5.55
C PHE A 166 -25.43 15.90 -6.09
N LYS A 167 -26.01 15.09 -5.19
CA LYS A 167 -26.75 13.87 -5.57
C LYS A 167 -27.85 14.18 -6.57
N VAL A 168 -28.67 15.19 -6.31
CA VAL A 168 -29.77 15.58 -7.21
C VAL A 168 -29.23 15.95 -8.60
N LYS A 169 -28.21 16.81 -8.67
CA LYS A 169 -27.63 17.24 -9.95
C LYS A 169 -26.97 16.09 -10.71
N PHE A 170 -26.19 15.27 -10.02
CA PHE A 170 -25.52 14.12 -10.61
C PHE A 170 -26.52 13.07 -11.12
N ILE A 171 -27.57 12.75 -10.34
CA ILE A 171 -28.61 11.82 -10.78
C ILE A 171 -29.39 12.35 -12.00
N ASN A 172 -29.67 13.66 -12.05
CA ASN A 172 -30.29 14.27 -13.24
C ASN A 172 -29.38 14.18 -14.47
N HIS A 173 -28.08 14.39 -14.29
CA HIS A 173 -27.09 14.17 -15.35
C HIS A 173 -27.08 12.72 -15.83
N LEU A 174 -27.06 11.73 -14.93
CA LEU A 174 -27.13 10.32 -15.32
C LEU A 174 -28.42 9.99 -16.08
N ARG A 175 -29.58 10.48 -15.63
CA ARG A 175 -30.84 10.31 -16.37
C ARG A 175 -30.76 10.85 -17.79
N TYR A 176 -30.22 12.06 -17.94
CA TYR A 176 -30.05 12.70 -19.23
C TYR A 176 -29.12 11.91 -20.14
N ILE A 177 -27.92 11.57 -19.69
CA ILE A 177 -26.89 10.99 -20.56
C ILE A 177 -27.22 9.55 -20.98
N TYR A 178 -27.80 8.74 -20.08
CA TYR A 178 -28.23 7.39 -20.41
C TYR A 178 -29.42 7.39 -21.37
N ASN A 179 -30.39 8.29 -21.19
CA ASN A 179 -31.52 8.46 -22.11
C ASN A 179 -31.04 8.91 -23.50
N LYS A 180 -30.18 9.94 -23.57
CA LYS A 180 -29.57 10.44 -24.82
C LYS A 180 -28.89 9.33 -25.63
N ASN A 181 -28.33 8.32 -24.96
CA ASN A 181 -27.63 7.20 -25.58
C ASN A 181 -28.49 5.92 -25.72
N ASN A 182 -29.81 6.01 -25.51
CA ASN A 182 -30.74 4.88 -25.56
C ASN A 182 -30.31 3.68 -24.69
N VAL A 183 -29.85 3.96 -23.47
CA VAL A 183 -29.39 2.96 -22.52
C VAL A 183 -30.35 2.89 -21.34
N ASN A 184 -30.95 1.72 -21.13
CA ASN A 184 -31.79 1.49 -19.96
C ASN A 184 -30.93 1.08 -18.76
N VAL A 185 -30.92 1.91 -17.71
CA VAL A 185 -30.19 1.66 -16.46
C VAL A 185 -31.07 2.00 -15.26
N ASN A 186 -30.94 1.25 -14.16
CA ASN A 186 -31.70 1.49 -12.94
C ASN A 186 -31.13 2.68 -12.14
N ILE A 187 -31.47 3.90 -12.56
CA ILE A 187 -31.02 5.14 -11.90
C ILE A 187 -31.42 5.19 -10.42
N ASN A 188 -32.60 4.67 -10.05
CA ASN A 188 -33.07 4.68 -8.67
C ASN A 188 -32.18 3.81 -7.76
N GLU A 189 -31.68 2.69 -8.29
CA GLU A 189 -30.72 1.86 -7.57
C GLU A 189 -29.35 2.54 -7.45
N ILE A 190 -28.91 3.26 -8.49
CA ILE A 190 -27.68 4.05 -8.45
C ILE A 190 -27.78 5.10 -7.33
N ALA A 191 -28.87 5.88 -7.31
CA ALA A 191 -29.12 6.91 -6.30
C ALA A 191 -29.08 6.37 -4.87
N LYS A 192 -29.65 5.18 -4.62
CA LYS A 192 -29.64 4.55 -3.29
C LYS A 192 -28.24 4.17 -2.81
N ARG A 193 -27.34 3.82 -3.73
CA ARG A 193 -25.96 3.39 -3.43
C ARG A 193 -24.95 4.53 -3.42
N LEU A 194 -25.34 5.70 -3.94
CA LEU A 194 -24.48 6.88 -4.08
C LEU A 194 -24.33 7.61 -2.73
N GLN A 195 -23.31 7.24 -1.96
CA GLN A 195 -23.04 7.86 -0.64
C GLN A 195 -21.76 8.70 -0.61
N LYS A 196 -20.68 8.14 -1.16
CA LYS A 196 -19.35 8.75 -1.23
C LYS A 196 -18.54 8.04 -2.30
N ASP A 197 -17.37 8.59 -2.65
CA ASP A 197 -16.42 7.89 -3.50
C ASP A 197 -15.96 6.56 -2.87
N TYR A 198 -15.63 5.61 -3.73
CA TYR A 198 -15.11 4.31 -3.30
C TYR A 198 -13.67 4.42 -2.78
N THR A 199 -12.83 5.22 -3.44
CA THR A 199 -11.46 5.53 -3.04
C THR A 199 -11.12 7.00 -3.31
N ASP A 200 -9.89 7.38 -3.01
CA ASP A 200 -9.28 8.69 -3.24
C ASP A 200 -8.06 8.61 -4.18
N THR A 201 -8.02 7.54 -4.99
CA THR A 201 -6.89 7.16 -5.83
C THR A 201 -6.49 8.24 -6.83
N ASP A 202 -7.46 8.92 -7.45
CA ASP A 202 -7.23 9.91 -8.49
C ASP A 202 -6.74 11.23 -7.90
N LEU A 203 -7.31 11.66 -6.78
CA LEU A 203 -6.83 12.82 -6.02
C LEU A 203 -5.39 12.59 -5.52
N LYS A 204 -5.11 11.43 -4.92
CA LYS A 204 -3.75 11.08 -4.48
C LYS A 204 -2.75 10.99 -5.64
N PHE A 205 -3.17 10.49 -6.81
CA PHE A 205 -2.33 10.49 -8.01
C PHE A 205 -1.98 11.91 -8.44
N ALA A 206 -2.97 12.81 -8.50
CA ALA A 206 -2.75 14.21 -8.82
C ALA A 206 -1.78 14.89 -7.84
N LEU A 207 -1.95 14.67 -6.54
CA LEU A 207 -1.05 15.19 -5.52
C LEU A 207 0.39 14.68 -5.70
N ASN A 208 0.57 13.39 -6.00
CA ASN A 208 1.89 12.80 -6.20
C ASN A 208 2.62 13.33 -7.45
N ILE A 209 1.89 13.70 -8.50
CA ILE A 209 2.48 14.26 -9.73
C ILE A 209 2.45 15.79 -9.77
N ASN A 210 1.98 16.43 -8.68
CA ASN A 210 1.80 17.87 -8.56
C ASN A 210 0.89 18.46 -9.67
N ALA A 211 -0.23 17.79 -9.97
CA ALA A 211 -1.22 18.25 -10.93
C ALA A 211 -2.34 19.07 -10.29
N THR A 212 -2.84 20.06 -11.03
CA THR A 212 -4.14 20.66 -10.72
C THR A 212 -5.22 19.61 -10.92
N PHE A 213 -6.04 19.39 -9.90
CA PHE A 213 -7.05 18.35 -9.91
C PHE A 213 -8.47 18.90 -10.12
N TYR A 214 -9.26 18.20 -10.91
CA TYR A 214 -10.70 18.42 -11.05
C TYR A 214 -11.44 17.08 -11.03
N THR A 215 -12.69 17.09 -10.58
CA THR A 215 -13.58 15.95 -10.84
C THR A 215 -14.29 16.12 -12.19
N PRO A 216 -14.83 15.05 -12.80
CA PRO A 216 -15.56 15.18 -14.06
C PRO A 216 -16.81 16.07 -13.93
N GLU A 217 -17.46 16.11 -12.77
CA GLU A 217 -18.63 16.95 -12.51
C GLU A 217 -18.24 18.43 -12.40
N GLU A 218 -17.11 18.75 -11.78
CA GLU A 218 -16.59 20.13 -11.74
C GLU A 218 -16.27 20.60 -13.15
N LEU A 219 -15.58 19.75 -13.92
CA LEU A 219 -15.07 20.11 -15.22
C LEU A 219 -16.18 20.18 -16.29
N PHE A 220 -17.04 19.17 -16.34
CA PHE A 220 -18.00 19.02 -17.43
C PHE A 220 -19.41 19.48 -17.09
N LEU A 221 -19.78 19.47 -15.81
CA LEU A 221 -21.15 19.76 -15.37
C LEU A 221 -21.25 21.05 -14.56
N ASN A 222 -20.12 21.69 -14.25
CA ASN A 222 -20.02 22.86 -13.39
C ASN A 222 -20.69 22.63 -12.01
N ILE A 223 -20.56 21.41 -11.48
CA ILE A 223 -21.04 21.05 -10.14
C ILE A 223 -19.84 21.07 -9.20
N LYS A 224 -19.86 21.97 -8.22
CA LYS A 224 -18.82 22.03 -7.20
C LYS A 224 -18.83 20.80 -6.31
N ASN A 225 -17.65 20.30 -5.96
CA ASN A 225 -17.49 19.24 -4.97
C ASN A 225 -16.81 19.76 -3.71
N ASN A 226 -17.16 19.16 -2.58
CA ASN A 226 -16.43 19.33 -1.34
C ASN A 226 -15.35 18.24 -1.27
N LEU A 227 -14.17 18.55 -1.79
CA LEU A 227 -13.00 17.68 -1.69
C LEU A 227 -12.36 17.83 -0.32
N THR A 228 -12.11 16.71 0.36
CA THR A 228 -11.30 16.67 1.57
C THR A 228 -9.95 16.05 1.28
N VAL A 229 -8.89 16.82 1.53
CA VAL A 229 -7.49 16.35 1.54
C VAL A 229 -7.07 15.83 2.90
N ASP A 230 -8.02 15.67 3.83
CA ASP A 230 -7.76 15.09 5.14
C ASP A 230 -7.81 13.56 5.07
N PHE A 231 -6.73 12.99 4.53
CA PHE A 231 -6.54 11.55 4.48
C PHE A 231 -6.26 10.99 5.87
N SER A 232 -6.80 9.79 6.14
CA SER A 232 -6.53 9.01 7.36
C SER A 232 -5.05 8.74 7.59
N PHE A 233 -4.25 8.67 6.50
CA PHE A 233 -2.81 8.50 6.55
C PHE A 233 -2.14 9.41 5.52
N LYS A 234 -1.16 10.19 5.98
CA LYS A 234 -0.32 11.09 5.16
C LYS A 234 1.14 10.66 5.31
N PRO A 235 1.76 10.03 4.29
CA PRO A 235 3.12 9.51 4.38
C PRO A 235 4.14 10.58 4.82
N MET A 236 3.97 11.82 4.35
CA MET A 236 4.80 12.98 4.73
C MET A 236 4.84 13.25 6.23
N ASN A 237 3.82 12.86 7.01
CA ASN A 237 3.84 13.05 8.46
C ASN A 237 4.95 12.22 9.13
N LEU A 238 5.36 11.11 8.53
CA LEU A 238 6.46 10.28 9.01
C LEU A 238 7.84 10.92 8.77
N TYR A 239 7.93 12.03 8.03
CA TYR A 239 9.20 12.73 7.80
C TYR A 239 9.77 13.29 9.10
N LYS A 240 8.90 13.77 10.00
CA LYS A 240 9.29 14.25 11.34
C LYS A 240 10.04 13.19 12.13
N ASN A 241 9.65 11.93 11.97
CA ASN A 241 10.30 10.80 12.65
C ASN A 241 11.73 10.56 12.13
N MET A 242 12.08 11.04 10.93
CA MET A 242 13.46 11.06 10.44
C MET A 242 14.24 12.29 10.88
N GLU A 243 13.64 13.47 10.92
CA GLU A 243 14.35 14.69 11.35
C GLU A 243 14.79 14.58 12.81
N ILE A 244 13.94 14.01 13.66
CA ILE A 244 14.28 13.65 15.05
C ILE A 244 15.53 12.74 15.11
N LYS A 245 15.76 11.91 14.08
CA LYS A 245 16.96 11.06 14.00
C LYS A 245 18.22 11.86 13.62
N ASN A 246 18.10 12.92 12.82
CA ASN A 246 19.24 13.69 12.27
C ASN A 246 19.68 14.85 13.17
N GLU A 247 18.78 15.43 13.98
CA GLU A 247 19.13 16.51 14.92
C GLU A 247 19.82 16.00 16.21
N GLY A 248 19.88 14.67 16.41
CA GLY A 248 20.37 14.01 17.63
C GLY A 248 21.78 13.38 17.54
N GLU A 249 22.72 13.95 16.77
CA GLU A 249 24.16 13.60 16.88
C GLU A 249 24.92 14.43 17.95
N LYS A 250 24.19 15.11 18.84
CA LYS A 250 24.71 15.57 20.13
C LYS A 250 24.00 14.81 21.24
N GLU A 251 24.81 14.18 22.09
CA GLU A 251 24.49 13.43 23.31
C GLU A 251 23.08 13.67 23.89
N ASN A 252 22.38 12.54 24.12
CA ASN A 252 21.20 12.31 24.98
C ASN A 252 19.81 12.11 24.32
N GLU A 253 19.40 10.84 24.29
CA GLU A 253 18.08 10.34 24.74
C GLU A 253 16.78 10.44 23.90
N GLN A 254 16.74 10.83 22.62
CA GLN A 254 15.42 10.94 21.93
C GLN A 254 15.30 10.27 20.57
N ASN A 255 15.30 8.94 20.58
CA ASN A 255 14.83 8.17 19.43
C ASN A 255 13.74 7.21 19.93
N LEU A 256 12.47 7.63 19.94
CA LEU A 256 11.38 6.97 20.69
C LEU A 256 11.23 5.46 20.40
N PHE A 257 11.41 5.00 19.15
CA PHE A 257 11.44 3.56 18.84
C PHE A 257 12.72 2.90 19.38
N HIS A 258 13.87 3.52 19.15
CA HIS A 258 15.13 3.03 19.68
C HIS A 258 15.23 3.20 21.20
N HIS A 259 14.42 4.02 21.87
CA HIS A 259 14.41 4.25 23.32
C HIS A 259 13.35 3.34 23.97
N LEU A 260 12.14 3.26 23.42
CA LEU A 260 11.14 2.25 23.81
C LEU A 260 11.61 0.82 23.55
N VAL A 261 12.46 0.60 22.55
CA VAL A 261 13.09 -0.70 22.34
C VAL A 261 14.39 -0.78 23.13
N ARG A 262 15.34 0.16 23.05
CA ARG A 262 16.66 0.05 23.73
C ARG A 262 16.66 0.38 25.22
N GLN A 263 15.97 1.39 25.77
CA GLN A 263 15.88 1.54 27.24
C GLN A 263 15.14 0.36 27.88
N ASN A 264 14.12 -0.17 27.20
CA ASN A 264 13.44 -1.38 27.65
C ASN A 264 14.22 -2.68 27.34
N MET A 265 15.24 -2.61 26.49
CA MET A 265 16.16 -3.71 26.16
C MET A 265 17.54 -3.56 26.82
N GLU A 266 17.90 -2.45 27.46
CA GLU A 266 19.13 -2.29 28.23
C GLU A 266 19.04 -3.12 29.53
N ASP A 267 17.83 -3.24 30.10
CA ASP A 267 17.46 -4.29 31.06
C ASP A 267 17.45 -5.73 30.44
N MET A 268 17.55 -5.86 29.12
CA MET A 268 17.63 -7.13 28.36
C MET A 268 19.03 -7.46 27.81
N TYR A 269 20.02 -6.57 27.93
CA TYR A 269 21.36 -6.71 27.32
C TYR A 269 22.53 -6.67 28.32
N SER A 270 22.31 -6.64 29.63
CA SER A 270 23.38 -6.77 30.63
C SER A 270 23.98 -8.20 30.67
N THR A 271 24.75 -8.58 29.65
CA THR A 271 25.72 -9.69 29.72
C THR A 271 26.65 -9.68 28.50
N TYR A 272 27.25 -8.54 28.17
CA TYR A 272 28.28 -8.48 27.12
C TYR A 272 29.58 -7.74 27.46
N ASN A 273 29.78 -7.31 28.70
CA ASN A 273 31.06 -6.76 29.15
C ASN A 273 31.48 -7.38 30.48
N GLU A 274 31.88 -8.65 30.48
CA GLU A 274 32.74 -9.23 31.53
C GLU A 274 33.35 -10.55 31.04
N SER A 275 34.32 -10.46 30.12
CA SER A 275 35.18 -11.59 29.78
C SER A 275 36.54 -11.13 29.24
N THR A 276 37.22 -10.25 29.98
CA THR A 276 38.69 -10.23 29.98
C THR A 276 39.18 -11.03 31.18
N ILE A 277 39.37 -12.31 30.87
CA ILE A 277 40.17 -13.35 31.50
C ILE A 277 41.24 -12.86 32.49
N SER A 278 41.19 -13.38 33.72
CA SER A 278 42.39 -13.85 34.42
C SER A 278 42.06 -15.17 35.13
N ILE A 279 42.57 -16.27 34.55
CA ILE A 279 42.52 -17.62 35.09
C ILE A 279 43.54 -17.73 36.24
N ASN A 280 43.11 -18.20 37.41
CA ASN A 280 43.82 -19.20 38.23
C ASN A 280 43.07 -19.46 39.54
N ASN A 281 42.39 -20.60 39.64
CA ASN A 281 42.74 -21.70 40.54
C ASN A 281 41.59 -22.69 40.69
N LYS A 282 41.99 -23.97 40.77
CA LYS A 282 41.17 -25.17 40.89
C LYS A 282 40.36 -25.16 42.19
N GLU A 283 39.09 -25.52 42.12
CA GLU A 283 38.45 -26.40 43.12
C GLU A 283 37.17 -27.03 42.56
N HIS A 284 37.01 -28.32 42.82
CA HIS A 284 35.85 -29.12 42.43
C HIS A 284 34.58 -28.64 43.13
N LYS A 285 33.59 -28.14 42.37
CA LYS A 285 32.18 -28.10 42.79
C LYS A 285 31.27 -28.57 41.65
N ASN A 286 30.25 -29.33 42.04
CA ASN A 286 29.24 -30.01 41.23
C ASN A 286 28.72 -29.18 40.02
N PRO A 287 28.48 -29.79 38.83
CA PRO A 287 27.95 -29.07 37.66
C PRO A 287 26.48 -28.61 37.77
N GLN A 288 25.78 -28.92 38.87
CA GLN A 288 24.34 -28.67 38.98
C GLN A 288 23.95 -27.35 39.68
N THR A 289 24.90 -26.53 40.13
CA THR A 289 24.60 -25.32 40.92
C THR A 289 25.20 -24.00 40.38
N LEU A 290 25.72 -23.97 39.15
CA LEU A 290 26.37 -22.77 38.57
C LEU A 290 25.61 -22.12 37.38
N LEU A 291 24.33 -22.45 37.20
CA LEU A 291 23.44 -21.83 36.20
C LEU A 291 22.31 -21.01 36.84
N GLN A 292 22.54 -20.45 38.02
CA GLN A 292 21.67 -19.41 38.56
C GLN A 292 22.17 -18.04 38.10
N ASN A 293 21.25 -17.31 37.44
CA ASN A 293 21.31 -15.89 37.05
C ASN A 293 21.71 -15.56 35.60
N LYS A 294 21.13 -16.25 34.61
CA LYS A 294 20.76 -15.56 33.36
C LYS A 294 19.23 -15.51 33.26
N GLU A 295 18.71 -14.28 33.31
CA GLU A 295 17.28 -14.01 33.16
C GLU A 295 16.79 -14.47 31.78
N GLN A 296 15.90 -15.47 31.75
CA GLN A 296 15.36 -16.01 30.51
C GLN A 296 14.09 -15.23 30.11
N LYS A 297 13.95 -14.95 28.81
CA LYS A 297 12.90 -14.09 28.26
C LYS A 297 12.12 -14.77 27.14
N LEU A 298 10.80 -14.57 27.15
CA LEU A 298 9.89 -14.87 26.06
C LEU A 298 9.28 -13.57 25.53
N ILE A 299 9.47 -13.30 24.24
CA ILE A 299 8.88 -12.14 23.56
C ILE A 299 7.79 -12.61 22.60
N ILE A 300 6.60 -12.00 22.68
CA ILE A 300 5.50 -12.26 21.75
C ILE A 300 5.28 -11.01 20.89
N LEU A 301 5.49 -11.13 19.58
CA LEU A 301 5.22 -10.06 18.62
C LEU A 301 3.76 -10.12 18.16
N ILE A 302 3.07 -8.99 18.13
CA ILE A 302 1.64 -8.93 17.78
C ILE A 302 1.47 -7.83 16.75
N GLY A 303 0.96 -8.15 15.56
CA GLY A 303 0.88 -7.15 14.50
C GLY A 303 0.50 -7.70 13.14
N ALA A 304 -0.02 -6.83 12.27
CA ALA A 304 -0.43 -7.22 10.92
C ALA A 304 0.74 -7.76 10.09
N PRO A 305 0.49 -8.64 9.10
CA PRO A 305 1.52 -9.03 8.13
C PRO A 305 2.12 -7.79 7.44
N GLY A 306 3.45 -7.73 7.40
CA GLY A 306 4.18 -6.61 6.79
C GLY A 306 4.47 -5.41 7.69
N CYS A 307 4.07 -5.43 8.97
CA CYS A 307 4.31 -4.33 9.91
C CYS A 307 5.76 -4.22 10.43
N GLY A 308 6.69 -5.06 9.96
CA GLY A 308 8.10 -5.01 10.38
C GLY A 308 8.52 -5.96 11.51
N LYS A 309 7.68 -6.93 11.93
CA LYS A 309 8.05 -7.92 12.96
C LYS A 309 9.35 -8.66 12.64
N THR A 310 9.45 -9.24 11.45
CA THR A 310 10.64 -9.99 11.02
C THR A 310 11.89 -9.11 10.96
N PHE A 311 11.75 -7.84 10.53
CA PHE A 311 12.84 -6.87 10.61
C PHE A 311 13.33 -6.69 12.05
N LEU A 312 12.40 -6.60 13.01
CA LEU A 312 12.76 -6.48 14.42
C LEU A 312 13.45 -7.76 14.94
N CYS A 313 13.02 -8.94 14.51
CA CYS A 313 13.71 -10.21 14.82
C CYS A 313 15.14 -10.25 14.27
N GLU A 314 15.34 -9.89 13.01
CA GLU A 314 16.63 -9.94 12.32
C GLU A 314 17.64 -8.92 12.85
N ASN A 315 17.18 -7.78 13.37
CA ASN A 315 18.08 -6.69 13.77
C ASN A 315 18.26 -6.58 15.30
N TYR A 316 17.26 -6.99 16.09
CA TYR A 316 17.26 -6.78 17.54
C TYR A 316 17.12 -8.06 18.36
N PHE A 317 16.87 -9.22 17.74
CA PHE A 317 16.72 -10.50 18.43
C PHE A 317 17.63 -11.61 17.86
N LEU A 318 18.81 -11.26 17.34
CA LEU A 318 19.78 -12.21 16.77
C LEU A 318 20.18 -13.35 17.73
N GLY A 319 20.18 -13.10 19.05
CA GLY A 319 20.47 -14.11 20.08
C GLY A 319 19.28 -14.94 20.54
N TYR A 320 18.07 -14.67 20.03
CA TYR A 320 16.85 -15.36 20.42
C TYR A 320 16.58 -16.53 19.46
N THR A 321 15.96 -17.59 19.96
CA THR A 321 15.35 -18.58 19.10
C THR A 321 14.08 -17.98 18.49
N ASN A 322 14.12 -17.66 17.20
CA ASN A 322 12.97 -17.16 16.46
C ASN A 322 12.04 -18.31 16.03
N ILE A 323 10.77 -18.25 16.47
CA ILE A 323 9.73 -19.19 16.09
C ILE A 323 8.73 -18.46 15.19
N ASN A 324 8.91 -18.62 13.88
CA ASN A 324 8.03 -18.03 12.87
C ASN A 324 6.83 -18.93 12.57
N LEU A 325 5.63 -18.45 12.90
CA LEU A 325 4.37 -19.18 12.73
C LEU A 325 3.99 -19.41 11.26
N ASP A 326 4.33 -18.48 10.38
CA ASP A 326 3.99 -18.55 8.95
C ASP A 326 4.80 -19.63 8.23
N GLU A 327 6.02 -19.91 8.71
CA GLU A 327 6.91 -20.95 8.17
C GLU A 327 6.56 -22.36 8.68
N LEU A 328 6.16 -22.48 9.96
CA LEU A 328 5.99 -23.78 10.62
C LEU A 328 4.63 -24.44 10.33
N LYS A 329 3.62 -23.68 9.87
CA LYS A 329 2.26 -24.11 9.44
C LYS A 329 1.43 -24.94 10.44
N LYS A 330 2.00 -25.40 11.56
CA LYS A 330 1.35 -26.23 12.60
C LYS A 330 1.66 -25.68 14.00
N ARG A 331 0.60 -25.35 14.75
CA ARG A 331 0.68 -24.81 16.13
C ARG A 331 1.47 -25.69 17.09
N ASN A 332 1.28 -27.01 17.03
CA ASN A 332 1.99 -27.96 17.90
C ASN A 332 3.51 -27.93 17.69
N LYS A 333 3.97 -27.71 16.45
CA LYS A 333 5.40 -27.59 16.15
C LYS A 333 5.99 -26.34 16.80
N CYS A 334 5.25 -25.23 16.77
CA CYS A 334 5.66 -23.98 17.43
C CYS A 334 5.77 -24.17 18.95
N ILE A 335 4.79 -24.83 19.56
CA ILE A 335 4.82 -25.13 21.01
C ILE A 335 6.02 -26.03 21.34
N ASN A 336 6.31 -27.06 20.55
CA ASN A 336 7.45 -27.93 20.80
C ASN A 336 8.79 -27.19 20.67
N MET A 337 8.93 -26.32 19.67
CA MET A 337 10.13 -25.49 19.52
C MET A 337 10.28 -24.50 20.68
N LEU A 338 9.17 -23.89 21.13
CA LEU A 338 9.15 -23.02 22.31
C LEU A 338 9.65 -23.79 23.52
N LYS A 339 9.06 -24.96 23.81
CA LYS A 339 9.47 -25.80 24.94
C LYS A 339 10.95 -26.15 24.89
N ASN A 340 11.44 -26.61 23.74
CA ASN A 340 12.84 -26.97 23.56
C ASN A 340 13.77 -25.78 23.76
N GLY A 341 13.41 -24.60 23.23
CA GLY A 341 14.17 -23.37 23.45
C GLY A 341 14.25 -22.98 24.92
N ILE A 342 13.13 -23.07 25.64
CA ILE A 342 13.08 -22.77 27.07
C ILE A 342 13.90 -23.76 27.88
N ILE A 343 13.79 -25.07 27.61
CA ILE A 343 14.59 -26.13 28.27
C ILE A 343 16.09 -25.90 28.07
N GLN A 344 16.50 -25.42 26.89
CA GLN A 344 17.90 -25.12 26.56
C GLN A 344 18.42 -23.82 27.20
N GLY A 345 17.61 -23.13 28.03
CA GLY A 345 17.99 -21.85 28.64
C GLY A 345 18.06 -20.68 27.65
N LYS A 346 17.52 -20.83 26.44
CA LYS A 346 17.55 -19.77 25.41
C LYS A 346 16.41 -18.79 25.59
N ASN A 347 16.64 -17.55 25.19
CA ASN A 347 15.56 -16.59 24.99
C ASN A 347 14.80 -16.94 23.70
N VAL A 348 13.49 -16.71 23.68
CA VAL A 348 12.62 -17.10 22.57
C VAL A 348 11.76 -15.93 22.12
N VAL A 349 11.60 -15.76 20.81
CA VAL A 349 10.66 -14.81 20.22
C VAL A 349 9.64 -15.55 19.37
N ILE A 350 8.35 -15.24 19.56
CA ILE A 350 7.25 -15.76 18.75
C ILE A 350 6.92 -14.71 17.67
N ASP A 351 7.38 -14.95 16.44
CA ASP A 351 7.11 -14.11 15.27
C ASP A 351 5.84 -14.60 14.56
N GLY A 352 4.78 -13.81 14.63
CA GLY A 352 3.53 -14.09 13.94
C GLY A 352 2.50 -12.99 14.17
N ALA A 353 1.33 -13.14 13.56
CA ALA A 353 0.26 -12.15 13.73
C ALA A 353 -0.29 -12.11 15.16
N ASN A 354 -0.29 -13.27 15.85
CA ASN A 354 -0.68 -13.44 17.26
C ASN A 354 -1.99 -12.71 17.64
N ILE A 355 -2.99 -12.85 16.77
CA ILE A 355 -4.28 -12.15 16.77
C ILE A 355 -5.06 -12.36 18.07
N TYR A 356 -5.20 -13.61 18.52
CA TYR A 356 -6.07 -13.98 19.65
C TYR A 356 -5.29 -14.14 20.96
N ALA A 357 -5.78 -13.54 22.06
CA ALA A 357 -5.24 -13.63 23.41
C ALA A 357 -5.15 -15.08 23.89
N LYS A 358 -6.19 -15.89 23.63
CA LYS A 358 -6.19 -17.34 23.96
C LYS A 358 -4.96 -18.05 23.37
N ASN A 359 -4.58 -17.68 22.14
CA ASN A 359 -3.45 -18.30 21.47
C ASN A 359 -2.12 -17.89 22.10
N ARG A 360 -1.99 -16.61 22.48
CA ARG A 360 -0.82 -16.07 23.18
C ARG A 360 -0.66 -16.70 24.57
N LEU A 361 -1.74 -16.76 25.35
CA LEU A 361 -1.77 -17.37 26.68
C LEU A 361 -1.33 -18.84 26.68
N THR A 362 -1.65 -19.59 25.63
CA THR A 362 -1.14 -20.97 25.51
C THR A 362 0.40 -21.01 25.46
N TYR A 363 1.04 -20.12 24.70
CA TYR A 363 2.51 -20.06 24.66
C TYR A 363 3.08 -19.69 26.03
N ILE A 364 2.49 -18.69 26.68
CA ILE A 364 2.90 -18.22 28.00
C ILE A 364 2.83 -19.35 29.03
N ASN A 365 1.69 -20.05 29.09
CA ASN A 365 1.47 -21.13 30.03
C ASN A 365 2.41 -22.32 29.79
N GLU A 366 2.60 -22.74 28.53
CA GLU A 366 3.50 -23.86 28.22
C GLU A 366 4.97 -23.53 28.52
N ALA A 367 5.38 -22.26 28.37
CA ALA A 367 6.72 -21.82 28.71
C ALA A 367 6.92 -21.69 30.23
N LYS A 368 5.95 -21.11 30.96
CA LYS A 368 6.01 -20.96 32.42
C LYS A 368 5.96 -22.30 33.19
N LYS A 369 5.37 -23.35 32.60
CA LYS A 369 5.46 -24.72 33.14
C LYS A 369 6.89 -25.25 33.21
N ILE A 370 7.78 -24.77 32.33
CA ILE A 370 9.18 -25.21 32.27
C ILE A 370 10.06 -24.30 33.13
N ASN A 371 9.83 -22.99 33.05
CA ASN A 371 10.53 -22.00 33.86
C ASN A 371 9.52 -21.01 34.46
N SER A 372 9.23 -21.16 35.77
CA SER A 372 8.28 -20.30 36.49
C SER A 372 8.76 -18.86 36.61
N ASN A 373 10.07 -18.61 36.54
CA ASN A 373 10.70 -17.30 36.65
C ASN A 373 10.90 -16.63 35.27
N LEU A 374 10.36 -17.22 34.20
CA LEU A 374 10.45 -16.69 32.84
C LEU A 374 9.76 -15.31 32.75
N LYS A 375 10.51 -14.30 32.32
CA LYS A 375 9.93 -12.99 32.01
C LYS A 375 9.29 -13.01 30.63
N VAL A 376 8.04 -12.55 30.56
CA VAL A 376 7.24 -12.60 29.34
C VAL A 376 6.83 -11.20 28.94
N ASN A 377 7.27 -10.74 27.77
CA ASN A 377 6.95 -9.42 27.24
C ASN A 377 6.21 -9.52 25.91
N ALA A 378 5.44 -8.49 25.57
CA ALA A 378 4.81 -8.33 24.27
C ALA A 378 5.28 -7.05 23.58
N ILE A 379 5.37 -7.10 22.24
CA ILE A 379 5.50 -5.93 21.39
C ILE A 379 4.29 -5.91 20.45
N PHE A 380 3.41 -4.95 20.63
CA PHE A 380 2.19 -4.78 19.86
C PHE A 380 2.35 -3.66 18.84
N PHE A 381 2.45 -4.03 17.57
CA PHE A 381 2.43 -3.13 16.42
C PHE A 381 0.99 -2.68 16.15
N LYS A 382 0.53 -1.68 16.91
CA LYS A 382 -0.77 -1.02 16.79
C LYS A 382 -0.76 0.04 15.68
N TYR A 383 -0.12 -0.27 14.56
CA TYR A 383 -0.11 0.59 13.39
C TYR A 383 -1.50 0.64 12.74
N SER A 384 -1.84 1.77 12.14
CA SER A 384 -3.05 1.94 11.36
C SER A 384 -3.00 1.04 10.13
N LYS A 385 -4.20 0.63 9.69
CA LYS A 385 -4.35 -0.22 8.52
C LYS A 385 -3.80 0.43 7.25
N ASP A 386 -3.90 1.74 7.15
CA ASP A 386 -3.42 2.50 6.00
C ASP A 386 -1.88 2.56 5.98
N LEU A 387 -1.23 2.73 7.15
CA LEU A 387 0.22 2.58 7.25
C LEU A 387 0.65 1.17 6.79
N ILE A 388 -0.04 0.11 7.23
CA ILE A 388 0.30 -1.26 6.80
C ILE A 388 0.15 -1.46 5.30
N PHE A 389 -0.90 -0.94 4.68
CA PHE A 389 -1.03 -1.00 3.21
C PHE A 389 0.07 -0.21 2.51
N HIS A 390 0.43 0.95 3.05
CA HIS A 390 1.53 1.76 2.55
C HIS A 390 2.87 1.00 2.60
N LEU A 391 3.24 0.44 3.76
CA LEU A 391 4.48 -0.34 3.94
C LEU A 391 4.53 -1.55 3.01
N ASN A 392 3.43 -2.29 2.91
CA ASN A 392 3.36 -3.46 2.03
C ASN A 392 3.49 -3.09 0.57
N THR A 393 2.84 -1.99 0.17
CA THR A 393 2.96 -1.47 -1.20
C THR A 393 4.37 -1.00 -1.49
N PHE A 394 4.98 -0.24 -0.58
CA PHE A 394 6.35 0.24 -0.73
C PHE A 394 7.31 -0.92 -0.93
N LYS A 395 7.24 -1.93 -0.05
CA LYS A 395 8.08 -3.12 -0.14
C LYS A 395 7.84 -3.91 -1.43
N LEU A 396 6.59 -4.03 -1.89
CA LEU A 396 6.26 -4.68 -3.17
C LEU A 396 6.92 -3.98 -4.37
N ILE A 397 7.04 -2.65 -4.34
CA ILE A 397 7.65 -1.87 -5.42
C ILE A 397 9.18 -1.92 -5.35
N THR A 398 9.76 -1.93 -4.15
CA THR A 398 11.22 -1.80 -3.95
C THR A 398 11.97 -3.12 -3.80
N ASP A 399 11.26 -4.24 -3.61
CA ASP A 399 11.86 -5.58 -3.53
C ASP A 399 12.33 -6.09 -4.90
N LYS A 400 13.57 -5.71 -5.26
CA LYS A 400 14.27 -6.21 -6.46
C LYS A 400 14.54 -7.72 -6.43
N SER A 401 14.55 -8.35 -5.25
CA SER A 401 14.85 -9.78 -5.12
C SER A 401 13.69 -10.69 -5.54
N LYS A 402 12.49 -10.11 -5.75
CA LYS A 402 11.23 -10.82 -6.02
C LYS A 402 10.92 -11.92 -4.99
N LYS A 403 11.52 -11.85 -3.80
CA LYS A 403 11.30 -12.81 -2.71
C LYS A 403 9.99 -12.51 -1.99
N MET A 404 9.52 -11.27 -2.04
CA MET A 404 8.25 -10.90 -1.46
C MET A 404 7.08 -11.42 -2.29
N ILE A 405 6.22 -12.19 -1.63
CA ILE A 405 4.90 -12.56 -2.13
C ILE A 405 3.96 -11.40 -1.78
N ASP A 406 3.21 -10.88 -2.76
CA ASP A 406 2.14 -9.89 -2.56
C ASP A 406 1.24 -10.35 -1.40
N ILE A 407 1.27 -9.62 -0.28
CA ILE A 407 0.52 -9.99 0.92
C ILE A 407 -0.96 -9.79 0.59
N PRO A 408 -1.78 -10.86 0.58
CA PRO A 408 -3.19 -10.72 0.24
C PRO A 408 -3.87 -9.76 1.21
N THR A 409 -4.60 -8.79 0.67
CA THR A 409 -5.30 -7.79 1.49
C THR A 409 -6.21 -8.42 2.54
N VAL A 410 -6.80 -9.58 2.22
CA VAL A 410 -7.63 -10.39 3.14
C VAL A 410 -6.90 -10.71 4.46
N GLY A 411 -5.60 -11.00 4.42
CA GLY A 411 -4.82 -11.27 5.62
C GLY A 411 -4.71 -10.04 6.53
N ILE A 412 -4.51 -8.86 5.94
CA ILE A 412 -4.47 -7.57 6.66
C ILE A 412 -5.87 -7.25 7.23
N HIS A 413 -6.92 -7.35 6.41
CA HIS A 413 -8.29 -7.12 6.88
C HIS A 413 -8.69 -8.06 8.01
N SER A 414 -8.31 -9.34 7.93
CA SER A 414 -8.57 -10.33 8.96
C SER A 414 -7.90 -9.94 10.28
N PHE A 415 -6.63 -9.51 10.24
CA PHE A 415 -5.94 -9.02 11.44
C PHE A 415 -6.74 -7.90 12.14
N TYR A 416 -7.08 -6.82 11.43
CA TYR A 416 -7.80 -5.69 12.05
C TYR A 416 -9.23 -6.02 12.48
N LYS A 417 -9.84 -7.04 11.89
CA LYS A 417 -11.18 -7.49 12.29
C LYS A 417 -11.17 -8.28 13.59
N TYR A 418 -10.09 -9.01 13.87
CA TYR A 418 -10.07 -10.03 14.91
C TYR A 418 -9.01 -9.83 16.01
N VAL A 419 -8.08 -8.89 15.84
CA VAL A 419 -7.00 -8.68 16.81
C VAL A 419 -7.55 -8.31 18.18
N GLU A 420 -7.14 -9.07 19.19
CA GLU A 420 -7.39 -8.79 20.60
C GLU A 420 -6.15 -8.11 21.16
N GLU A 421 -6.28 -6.86 21.62
CA GLU A 421 -5.17 -6.12 22.22
C GLU A 421 -4.59 -6.90 23.43
N PRO A 422 -3.28 -6.81 23.72
CA PRO A 422 -2.70 -7.45 24.89
C PRO A 422 -3.32 -6.87 26.16
N THR A 423 -3.71 -7.73 27.10
CA THR A 423 -4.33 -7.31 28.36
C THR A 423 -3.56 -7.82 29.57
N ALA A 424 -3.83 -7.24 30.75
CA ALA A 424 -3.23 -7.67 32.02
C ALA A 424 -3.49 -9.15 32.33
N ASN A 425 -4.61 -9.72 31.85
CA ASN A 425 -5.00 -11.12 32.09
C ASN A 425 -4.04 -12.14 31.45
N GLU A 426 -3.20 -11.73 30.52
CA GLU A 426 -2.21 -12.59 29.87
C GLU A 426 -0.91 -12.71 30.68
N ASN A 427 -0.76 -11.96 31.78
CA ASN A 427 0.40 -11.95 32.67
C ASN A 427 1.72 -11.58 31.96
N PHE A 428 1.66 -10.58 31.08
CA PHE A 428 2.85 -9.92 30.54
C PHE A 428 3.51 -9.08 31.64
N GLU A 429 4.82 -9.20 31.77
CA GLU A 429 5.65 -8.31 32.60
C GLU A 429 5.65 -6.90 31.99
N LYS A 430 5.75 -6.82 30.66
CA LYS A 430 5.75 -5.58 29.91
C LYS A 430 5.07 -5.71 28.56
N VAL A 431 4.30 -4.71 28.17
CA VAL A 431 3.72 -4.56 26.83
C VAL A 431 4.22 -3.26 26.23
N ILE A 432 4.96 -3.36 25.12
CA ILE A 432 5.37 -2.21 24.32
C ILE A 432 4.34 -2.04 23.20
N ILE A 433 3.70 -0.87 23.14
CA ILE A 433 2.73 -0.55 22.08
C ILE A 433 3.41 0.41 21.10
N LEU A 434 3.36 0.06 19.81
CA LEU A 434 3.92 0.86 18.72
C LEU A 434 2.76 1.37 17.85
N ASN A 435 2.51 2.67 17.91
CA ASN A 435 1.59 3.42 17.04
C ASN A 435 2.33 3.99 15.83
N ASP A 436 1.60 4.54 14.85
CA ASP A 436 2.17 5.09 13.61
C ASP A 436 3.29 6.11 13.85
N GLU A 437 3.14 6.93 14.89
CA GLU A 437 4.14 7.92 15.32
C GLU A 437 5.47 7.29 15.76
N ASN A 438 5.48 6.01 16.15
CA ASN A 438 6.69 5.29 16.51
C ASN A 438 7.38 4.65 15.28
N PHE A 439 6.75 4.66 14.10
CA PHE A 439 7.37 4.10 12.90
C PHE A 439 8.43 5.05 12.34
N VAL A 440 9.67 4.57 12.23
CA VAL A 440 10.79 5.33 11.65
C VAL A 440 11.22 4.63 10.35
N PRO A 441 10.97 5.23 9.18
CA PRO A 441 11.48 4.68 7.93
C PRO A 441 13.01 4.79 7.90
N THR A 442 13.70 3.75 7.45
CA THR A 442 15.17 3.69 7.43
C THR A 442 15.67 2.90 6.22
N ASN A 443 16.98 2.92 5.98
CA ASN A 443 17.68 2.06 5.02
C ASN A 443 17.19 2.20 3.57
N PHE A 444 16.82 3.42 3.15
CA PHE A 444 16.57 3.69 1.73
C PHE A 444 17.85 3.52 0.91
N LYS A 445 17.76 2.91 -0.27
CA LYS A 445 18.92 2.69 -1.14
C LYS A 445 19.34 3.96 -1.86
N ASN A 446 18.41 4.88 -2.10
CA ASN A 446 18.65 6.15 -2.79
C ASN A 446 17.52 7.16 -2.51
N GLU A 447 17.72 8.40 -2.97
CA GLU A 447 16.75 9.49 -2.83
C GLU A 447 15.43 9.25 -3.57
N GLU A 448 15.43 8.48 -4.67
CA GLU A 448 14.19 8.13 -5.37
C GLU A 448 13.30 7.22 -4.54
N GLU A 449 13.89 6.22 -3.88
CA GLU A 449 13.19 5.32 -2.96
C GLU A 449 12.67 6.09 -1.73
N LYS A 450 13.45 7.03 -1.20
CA LYS A 450 12.99 7.94 -0.14
C LYS A 450 11.78 8.76 -0.59
N LYS A 451 11.84 9.40 -1.75
CA LYS A 451 10.72 10.18 -2.32
C LYS A 451 9.49 9.30 -2.56
N LEU A 452 9.68 8.07 -3.03
CA LEU A 452 8.59 7.11 -3.22
C LEU A 452 7.91 6.76 -1.89
N PHE A 453 8.67 6.52 -0.81
CA PHE A 453 8.11 6.24 0.52
C PHE A 453 7.22 7.39 0.99
N PHE A 454 7.61 8.63 0.74
CA PHE A 454 6.84 9.79 1.19
C PHE A 454 5.69 10.19 0.24
N SER A 455 5.48 9.43 -0.84
CA SER A 455 4.33 9.61 -1.74
C SER A 455 3.13 8.75 -1.33
N TYR A 456 1.94 9.09 -1.81
CA TYR A 456 0.77 8.23 -1.62
C TYR A 456 0.89 6.94 -2.44
N LEU A 457 0.87 5.79 -1.78
CA LEU A 457 1.05 4.49 -2.44
C LEU A 457 -0.21 3.61 -2.44
N TYR A 458 -1.16 3.90 -1.56
CA TYR A 458 -2.40 3.16 -1.35
C TYR A 458 -3.59 4.10 -1.22
#